data_AF-A0A8J8GGD6-F1
#
_entry.id   AF-A0A8J8GGD6-F1
#
_cell.length_a   1.000
_cell.length_b   1.000
_cell.length_c   1.000
_cell.angle_alpha   90.00
_cell.angle_beta   90.00
_cell.angle_gamma   90.00
#
_symmetry.space_group_name_H-M   'P 1'
#
loop_
_entity.id
_entity.type
_entity.pdbx_description
1 polymer ?
#
loop_
_entity_poly.entity_id
_entity_poly.type
_entity_poly.pdbx_seq_one_letter_code
_entity_poly.pdbx_strand_id
1 'polypeptide(L)'
;MKIDLGYIGATVARNSTKMTSIHEIKNPLAGKQIEVIRNGEAYKITFSDEIKQVQGLMEMTVEEFFSKDINVQNADPSDIFSYRPQDQWLVFSQYLHESKYYDSLTDEELNKVESILQHITDGIDSLATYAGINLFGIKKQQLNSYEAHLELASSTAALQHFSDMFLSGDVKNGFDQLIQEYVRHNSKKVMNYQSVEEIFYAARAKLNPLNATLTYQQTRHLSMSNKLGKTVYTHDEIKSVIKNYQEMFKEIKNEADLFAVLLNAKEQLLEFVTKGISPMDPDYQLTKDFVTERSNDTFKRIENYWHILLKEK
;
A
#
# COMPACT_ATOMS: atom_id res chain seq x y z
N MET A 1 9.32 -13.90 -13.49
CA MET A 1 10.42 -13.22 -12.76
C MET A 1 10.62 -13.92 -11.42
N LYS A 2 11.85 -14.01 -10.88
CA LYS A 2 12.08 -14.43 -9.48
C LYS A 2 12.19 -13.16 -8.64
N ILE A 3 11.53 -13.11 -7.49
CA ILE A 3 11.66 -11.94 -6.60
C ILE A 3 13.08 -11.88 -6.01
N ASP A 4 13.71 -10.71 -6.09
CA ASP A 4 14.97 -10.42 -5.42
C ASP A 4 14.65 -9.62 -4.15
N LEU A 5 14.90 -10.20 -2.97
CA LEU A 5 14.65 -9.54 -1.69
C LEU A 5 15.67 -8.43 -1.40
N GLY A 6 16.86 -8.51 -1.99
CA GLY A 6 17.91 -7.48 -1.91
C GLY A 6 17.63 -6.23 -2.75
N TYR A 7 16.72 -6.33 -3.72
CA TYR A 7 16.34 -5.18 -4.55
C TYR A 7 15.46 -4.19 -3.79
N ILE A 8 15.94 -2.96 -3.64
CA ILE A 8 15.25 -1.87 -2.92
C ILE A 8 15.01 -0.63 -3.78
N GLY A 9 15.05 -0.80 -5.10
CA GLY A 9 14.80 0.25 -6.09
C GLY A 9 15.97 0.46 -7.04
N ALA A 10 15.64 0.93 -8.23
CA ALA A 10 16.56 1.16 -9.34
C ALA A 10 17.56 2.28 -9.02
N THR A 11 17.16 3.30 -8.24
CA THR A 11 18.07 4.37 -7.80
C THR A 11 19.21 3.81 -6.96
N VAL A 12 18.88 2.91 -6.02
CA VAL A 12 19.89 2.26 -5.20
C VAL A 12 20.71 1.28 -6.03
N ALA A 13 20.06 0.47 -6.87
CA ALA A 13 20.76 -0.49 -7.73
C ALA A 13 21.80 0.22 -8.64
N ARG A 14 21.43 1.34 -9.27
CA ARG A 14 22.32 2.16 -10.09
C ARG A 14 23.50 2.71 -9.28
N ASN A 15 23.24 3.18 -8.06
CA ASN A 15 24.27 3.78 -7.20
C ASN A 15 25.10 2.76 -6.40
N SER A 16 24.66 1.50 -6.30
CA SER A 16 25.42 0.43 -5.63
C SER A 16 26.77 0.19 -6.32
N THR A 17 26.86 0.42 -7.64
CA THR A 17 28.12 0.40 -8.41
C THR A 17 29.08 1.54 -8.04
N LYS A 18 28.56 2.62 -7.42
CA LYS A 18 29.32 3.80 -6.98
C LYS A 18 29.57 3.83 -5.47
N MET A 19 28.81 3.06 -4.68
CA MET A 19 29.00 2.95 -3.23
C MET A 19 30.09 1.93 -2.91
N THR A 20 31.20 2.42 -2.36
CA THR A 20 32.14 1.58 -1.62
C THR A 20 31.38 0.90 -0.48
N SER A 21 31.51 -0.42 -0.35
CA SER A 21 30.71 -1.20 0.60
C SER A 21 30.76 -0.58 2.00
N ILE A 22 29.60 -0.22 2.55
CA ILE A 22 29.44 0.28 3.93
C ILE A 22 29.79 -0.82 4.97
N HIS A 23 30.18 -2.00 4.49
CA HIS A 23 30.45 -3.23 5.25
C HIS A 23 31.79 -3.21 6.00
N GLU A 24 32.53 -2.10 6.03
CA GLU A 24 33.84 -2.02 6.68
C GLU A 24 33.89 -1.23 7.99
N ILE A 25 32.75 -0.91 8.61
CA ILE A 25 32.77 -0.42 10.00
C ILE A 25 32.87 -1.62 10.95
N LYS A 26 34.03 -2.28 10.96
CA LYS A 26 34.38 -3.22 12.03
C LYS A 26 34.65 -2.41 13.29
N ASN A 27 33.75 -2.48 14.28
CA ASN A 27 34.04 -1.90 15.59
C ASN A 27 35.13 -2.75 16.28
N PRO A 28 36.34 -2.21 16.50
CA PRO A 28 37.48 -2.98 16.98
C PRO A 28 37.32 -3.48 18.43
N LEU A 29 36.25 -3.07 19.12
CA LEU A 29 35.96 -3.35 20.53
C LEU A 29 34.85 -4.39 20.75
N ALA A 30 34.19 -4.83 19.69
CA ALA A 30 33.19 -5.91 19.72
C ALA A 30 33.69 -7.15 20.48
N GLY A 31 32.99 -7.56 21.54
CA GLY A 31 33.33 -8.75 22.32
C GLY A 31 34.65 -8.69 23.11
N LYS A 32 35.34 -7.54 23.14
CA LYS A 32 36.54 -7.34 23.94
C LYS A 32 36.19 -6.87 25.35
N GLN A 33 36.94 -7.35 26.33
CA GLN A 33 36.95 -6.76 27.67
C GLN A 33 37.97 -5.63 27.68
N ILE A 34 37.56 -4.46 28.15
CA ILE A 34 38.45 -3.32 28.37
C ILE A 34 38.55 -3.06 29.87
N GLU A 35 39.79 -2.97 30.35
CA GLU A 35 40.07 -2.51 31.69
C GLU A 35 40.09 -0.99 31.71
N VAL A 36 39.26 -0.39 32.56
CA VAL A 36 39.22 1.05 32.78
C VAL A 36 39.41 1.34 34.25
N ILE A 37 40.16 2.40 34.56
CA ILE A 37 40.39 2.82 35.94
C ILE A 37 39.41 3.95 36.26
N ARG A 38 38.57 3.76 37.29
CA ARG A 38 37.67 4.79 37.81
C ARG A 38 37.91 4.91 39.31
N ASN A 39 38.15 6.12 39.80
CA ASN A 39 38.45 6.40 41.21
C ASN A 39 39.64 5.58 41.78
N GLY A 40 40.65 5.29 40.96
CA GLY A 40 41.85 4.54 41.39
C GLY A 40 41.69 3.02 41.44
N GLU A 41 40.50 2.49 41.12
CA GLU A 41 40.24 1.06 41.03
C GLU A 41 40.06 0.62 39.58
N ALA A 42 40.58 -0.56 39.23
CA ALA A 42 40.44 -1.14 37.90
C ALA A 42 39.12 -1.91 37.77
N TYR A 43 38.33 -1.56 36.76
CA TYR A 43 37.07 -2.20 36.39
C TYR A 43 37.20 -2.89 35.05
N LYS A 44 36.68 -4.11 34.93
CA LYS A 44 36.52 -4.81 33.64
C LYS A 44 35.14 -4.53 33.08
N ILE A 45 35.08 -3.88 31.93
CA ILE A 45 33.84 -3.65 31.18
C ILE A 45 33.79 -4.64 30.02
N THR A 46 32.70 -5.39 29.91
CA THR A 46 32.37 -6.22 28.74
C THR A 46 31.32 -5.49 27.92
N PHE A 47 31.57 -5.26 26.63
CA PHE A 47 30.51 -4.75 25.75
C PHE A 47 29.37 -5.78 25.71
N SER A 48 28.16 -5.31 26.01
CA SER A 48 27.00 -6.16 26.27
C SER A 48 26.55 -6.90 25.00
N ASP A 49 25.84 -8.02 25.14
CA ASP A 49 25.42 -8.85 24.00
C ASP A 49 24.50 -8.09 23.01
N GLU A 50 23.86 -7.01 23.46
CA GLU A 50 23.12 -6.06 22.64
C GLU A 50 24.02 -5.42 21.56
N ILE A 51 25.29 -5.13 21.84
CA ILE A 51 26.22 -4.58 20.84
C ILE A 51 26.60 -5.62 19.79
N LYS A 52 26.71 -6.91 20.17
CA LYS A 52 26.92 -8.00 19.21
C LYS A 52 25.68 -8.23 18.36
N GLN A 53 24.48 -8.10 18.92
CA GLN A 53 23.23 -8.18 18.15
C GLN A 53 23.10 -7.01 17.17
N VAL A 54 23.42 -5.78 17.59
CA VAL A 54 23.42 -4.60 16.70
C VAL A 54 24.45 -4.76 15.59
N GLN A 55 25.64 -5.29 15.88
CA GLN A 55 26.65 -5.59 14.85
C GLN A 55 26.21 -6.71 13.92
N GLY A 56 25.64 -7.78 14.45
CA GLY A 56 25.09 -8.87 13.64
C GLY A 56 23.97 -8.38 12.72
N LEU A 57 23.18 -7.38 13.13
CA LEU A 57 22.19 -6.70 12.27
C LEU A 57 22.86 -5.81 11.21
N MET A 58 23.97 -5.15 11.54
CA MET A 58 24.74 -4.32 10.60
C MET A 58 25.56 -5.13 9.57
N GLU A 59 25.88 -6.39 9.88
CA GLU A 59 26.59 -7.31 8.98
C GLU A 59 25.65 -8.06 8.03
N MET A 60 24.33 -8.01 8.25
CA MET A 60 23.36 -8.66 7.37
C MET A 60 23.35 -8.03 5.99
N THR A 61 23.29 -8.86 4.96
CA THR A 61 22.92 -8.38 3.63
C THR A 61 21.47 -7.88 3.64
N VAL A 62 21.12 -7.02 2.69
CA VAL A 62 19.72 -6.56 2.52
C VAL A 62 18.78 -7.76 2.33
N GLU A 63 19.19 -8.76 1.55
CA GLU A 63 18.42 -9.99 1.36
C GLU A 63 18.21 -10.76 2.68
N GLU A 64 19.26 -10.95 3.48
CA GLU A 64 19.15 -11.62 4.78
C GLU A 64 18.24 -10.84 5.73
N PHE A 65 18.29 -9.51 5.71
CA PHE A 65 17.42 -8.67 6.53
C PHE A 65 15.95 -8.84 6.14
N PHE A 66 15.63 -8.75 4.84
CA PHE A 66 14.26 -8.95 4.35
C PHE A 66 13.77 -10.39 4.45
N SER A 67 14.65 -11.39 4.44
CA SER A 67 14.27 -12.80 4.67
C SER A 67 13.67 -13.04 6.07
N LYS A 68 13.95 -12.15 7.03
CA LYS A 68 13.36 -12.16 8.38
C LYS A 68 12.01 -11.44 8.45
N ASP A 69 11.57 -10.79 7.38
CA ASP A 69 10.27 -10.13 7.34
C ASP A 69 9.13 -11.14 7.51
N ILE A 70 8.15 -10.81 8.33
CA ILE A 70 7.00 -11.69 8.58
C ILE A 70 6.15 -11.90 7.32
N ASN A 71 6.08 -10.92 6.40
CA ASN A 71 5.37 -11.10 5.14
C ASN A 71 6.14 -12.07 4.22
N VAL A 72 7.47 -11.95 4.15
CA VAL A 72 8.32 -12.88 3.38
C VAL A 72 8.21 -14.31 3.91
N GLN A 73 8.21 -14.49 5.23
CA GLN A 73 8.08 -15.82 5.86
C GLN A 73 6.72 -16.48 5.59
N ASN A 74 5.67 -15.68 5.36
CA ASN A 74 4.32 -16.15 5.08
C ASN A 74 3.92 -15.96 3.61
N ALA A 75 4.87 -15.64 2.73
CA ALA A 75 4.62 -15.40 1.31
C ALA A 75 4.19 -16.69 0.62
N ASP A 76 3.26 -16.57 -0.33
CA ASP A 76 2.89 -17.64 -1.24
C ASP A 76 3.97 -17.76 -2.33
N PRO A 77 4.69 -18.89 -2.45
CA PRO A 77 5.75 -19.03 -3.44
C PRO A 77 5.29 -18.90 -4.90
N SER A 78 3.99 -19.02 -5.16
CA SER A 78 3.35 -18.84 -6.48
C SER A 78 2.82 -17.43 -6.72
N ASP A 79 3.10 -16.49 -5.82
CA ASP A 79 2.60 -15.13 -5.85
C ASP A 79 3.71 -14.13 -5.47
N ILE A 80 4.35 -13.55 -6.48
CA ILE A 80 5.48 -12.63 -6.28
C ILE A 80 5.10 -11.37 -5.48
N PHE A 81 3.84 -10.93 -5.52
CA PHE A 81 3.38 -9.76 -4.79
C PHE A 81 3.21 -10.05 -3.28
N SER A 82 3.05 -11.32 -2.91
CA SER A 82 2.93 -11.73 -1.50
C SER A 82 4.22 -11.52 -0.69
N TYR A 83 5.37 -11.41 -1.35
CA TYR A 83 6.66 -11.14 -0.70
C TYR A 83 6.84 -9.67 -0.31
N ARG A 84 6.13 -8.74 -0.95
CA ARG A 84 6.27 -7.29 -0.75
C ARG A 84 4.91 -6.59 -0.63
N PRO A 85 4.03 -6.99 0.32
CA PRO A 85 2.66 -6.48 0.37
C PRO A 85 2.53 -5.00 0.76
N GLN A 86 3.63 -4.35 1.19
CA GLN A 86 3.69 -2.92 1.52
C GLN A 86 4.48 -2.07 0.52
N ASP A 87 5.14 -2.74 -0.43
CA ASP A 87 6.05 -2.14 -1.40
C ASP A 87 5.88 -2.84 -2.76
N GLN A 88 4.64 -3.02 -3.22
CA GLN A 88 4.37 -3.80 -4.44
C GLN A 88 4.95 -3.15 -5.69
N TRP A 89 5.15 -1.82 -5.66
CA TRP A 89 5.89 -1.08 -6.68
C TRP A 89 7.29 -1.66 -6.96
N LEU A 90 7.95 -2.28 -5.97
CA LEU A 90 9.27 -2.89 -6.16
C LEU A 90 9.24 -4.09 -7.10
N VAL A 91 8.12 -4.81 -7.19
CA VAL A 91 7.96 -5.92 -8.14
C VAL A 91 8.02 -5.37 -9.57
N PHE A 92 7.31 -4.28 -9.83
CA PHE A 92 7.31 -3.60 -11.12
C PHE A 92 8.68 -2.97 -11.42
N SER A 93 9.26 -2.26 -10.44
CA SER A 93 10.58 -1.64 -10.60
C SER A 93 11.68 -2.69 -10.85
N GLN A 94 11.70 -3.81 -10.12
CA GLN A 94 12.67 -4.89 -10.35
C GLN A 94 12.58 -5.42 -11.78
N TYR A 95 11.37 -5.67 -12.28
CA TYR A 95 11.17 -6.11 -13.65
C TYR A 95 11.72 -5.11 -14.69
N LEU A 96 11.47 -3.82 -14.50
CA LEU A 96 11.98 -2.77 -15.37
C LEU A 96 13.51 -2.69 -15.31
N HIS A 97 14.11 -2.89 -14.13
CA HIS A 97 15.56 -2.95 -13.96
C HIS A 97 16.18 -4.15 -14.67
N GLU A 98 15.64 -5.36 -14.46
CA GLU A 98 16.11 -6.58 -15.14
C GLU A 98 15.95 -6.50 -16.67
N SER A 99 14.92 -5.79 -17.13
CA SER A 99 14.66 -5.51 -18.55
C SER A 99 15.53 -4.40 -19.13
N LYS A 100 16.44 -3.81 -18.34
CA LYS A 100 17.31 -2.69 -18.74
C LYS A 100 16.56 -1.42 -19.17
N TYR A 101 15.28 -1.30 -18.81
CA TYR A 101 14.47 -0.13 -19.13
C TYR A 101 15.09 1.16 -18.57
N TYR A 102 15.61 1.09 -17.36
CA TYR A 102 16.23 2.23 -16.70
C TYR A 102 17.57 2.64 -17.31
N ASP A 103 18.27 1.81 -18.09
CA ASP A 103 19.64 2.11 -18.56
C ASP A 103 19.70 3.36 -19.45
N SER A 104 18.63 3.67 -20.17
CA SER A 104 18.52 4.86 -21.02
C SER A 104 18.02 6.12 -20.30
N LEU A 105 17.56 6.00 -19.06
CA LEU A 105 16.97 7.11 -18.31
C LEU A 105 18.03 7.85 -17.47
N THR A 106 17.90 9.16 -17.37
CA THR A 106 18.64 9.99 -16.40
C THR A 106 18.27 9.61 -14.96
N ASP A 107 19.04 10.07 -13.97
CA ASP A 107 18.72 9.85 -12.55
C ASP A 107 17.39 10.53 -12.17
N GLU A 108 17.06 11.66 -12.78
CA GLU A 108 15.80 12.36 -12.55
C GLU A 108 14.60 11.58 -13.11
N GLU A 109 14.69 11.11 -14.36
CA GLU A 109 13.64 10.31 -15.00
C GLU A 109 13.42 8.98 -14.29
N LEU A 110 14.50 8.30 -13.87
CA LEU A 110 14.39 7.07 -13.10
C LEU A 110 13.64 7.31 -11.79
N ASN A 111 14.05 8.33 -11.00
CA ASN A 111 13.39 8.66 -9.74
C ASN A 111 11.90 8.97 -9.94
N LYS A 112 11.55 9.65 -11.03
CA LYS A 112 10.15 9.93 -11.40
C LYS A 112 9.39 8.64 -11.68
N VAL A 113 9.94 7.73 -12.48
CA VAL A 113 9.28 6.45 -12.78
C VAL A 113 9.05 5.61 -11.51
N GLU A 114 10.05 5.52 -10.62
CA GLU A 114 9.87 4.79 -9.36
C GLU A 114 8.83 5.46 -8.46
N SER A 115 8.84 6.79 -8.38
CA SER A 115 7.84 7.57 -7.63
C SER A 115 6.42 7.35 -8.16
N ILE A 116 6.23 7.30 -9.48
CA ILE A 116 4.94 7.00 -10.11
C ILE A 116 4.44 5.62 -9.65
N LEU A 117 5.27 4.58 -9.75
CA LEU A 117 4.88 3.22 -9.35
C LEU A 117 4.55 3.14 -7.85
N GLN A 118 5.32 3.83 -7.00
CA GLN A 118 5.05 3.95 -5.57
C GLN A 118 3.68 4.55 -5.33
N HIS A 119 3.41 5.72 -5.93
CA HIS A 119 2.13 6.42 -5.75
C HIS A 119 0.92 5.63 -6.25
N ILE A 120 1.06 4.90 -7.36
CA ILE A 120 -0.03 4.06 -7.91
C ILE A 120 -0.38 2.89 -6.98
N THR A 121 0.60 2.26 -6.34
CA THR A 121 0.38 1.05 -5.52
C THR A 121 0.12 1.35 -4.03
N ASP A 122 0.41 2.58 -3.58
CA ASP A 122 0.39 2.97 -2.17
C ASP A 122 -0.94 2.67 -1.46
N GLY A 123 -2.07 2.91 -2.13
CA GLY A 123 -3.40 2.62 -1.59
C GLY A 123 -3.59 1.14 -1.27
N ILE A 124 -3.24 0.25 -2.19
CA ILE A 124 -3.39 -1.20 -2.00
C ILE A 124 -2.35 -1.79 -1.04
N ASP A 125 -1.16 -1.20 -0.98
CA ASP A 125 -0.11 -1.58 -0.05
C ASP A 125 -0.52 -1.34 1.42
N SER A 126 -1.41 -0.38 1.68
CA SER A 126 -1.98 -0.14 3.02
C SER A 126 -2.76 -1.32 3.59
N LEU A 127 -3.14 -2.27 2.75
CA LEU A 127 -3.94 -3.44 3.13
C LEU A 127 -3.08 -4.59 3.69
N ALA A 128 -1.75 -4.44 3.77
CA ALA A 128 -0.87 -5.49 4.27
C ALA A 128 -1.31 -6.00 5.65
N THR A 129 -1.42 -7.33 5.77
CA THR A 129 -1.90 -7.98 7.00
C THR A 129 -0.94 -7.77 8.17
N TYR A 130 0.35 -7.77 7.89
CA TYR A 130 1.39 -7.56 8.88
C TYR A 130 2.16 -6.28 8.57
N ALA A 131 2.42 -5.49 9.61
CA ALA A 131 3.16 -4.24 9.49
C ALA A 131 4.60 -4.42 8.98
N GLY A 132 5.20 -5.61 9.14
CA GLY A 132 6.50 -6.01 8.62
C GLY A 132 7.59 -4.92 8.61
N ILE A 133 8.50 -5.04 7.68
CA ILE A 133 9.43 -4.03 7.22
C ILE A 133 8.71 -3.23 6.15
N ASN A 134 8.73 -1.91 6.31
CA ASN A 134 8.22 -0.94 5.36
C ASN A 134 9.37 0.04 5.09
N LEU A 135 9.88 0.04 3.85
CA LEU A 135 11.13 0.72 3.51
C LEU A 135 11.10 2.23 3.74
N PHE A 136 9.93 2.86 3.64
CA PHE A 136 9.78 4.30 3.77
C PHE A 136 9.07 4.72 5.05
N GLY A 137 8.68 3.76 5.90
CA GLY A 137 8.08 4.02 7.21
C GLY A 137 6.78 4.84 7.15
N ILE A 138 6.16 4.94 5.97
CA ILE A 138 4.94 5.73 5.77
C ILE A 138 3.80 4.96 6.45
N LYS A 139 3.27 5.50 7.55
CA LYS A 139 2.04 5.00 8.16
C LYS A 139 0.90 5.26 7.19
N LYS A 140 0.46 4.21 6.50
CA LYS A 140 -0.67 4.28 5.58
C LYS A 140 -1.97 4.24 6.40
N GLN A 141 -2.88 5.17 6.12
CA GLN A 141 -4.20 5.13 6.74
C GLN A 141 -4.93 3.87 6.27
N GLN A 142 -5.52 3.14 7.20
CA GLN A 142 -6.28 1.94 6.86
C GLN A 142 -7.50 2.30 6.02
N LEU A 143 -7.62 1.70 4.85
CA LEU A 143 -8.78 1.86 3.98
C LEU A 143 -9.98 1.10 4.53
N ASN A 144 -11.19 1.56 4.23
CA ASN A 144 -12.38 0.70 4.29
C ASN A 144 -12.49 -0.20 3.06
N SER A 145 -13.33 -1.22 3.13
CA SER A 145 -13.54 -2.20 2.07
C SER A 145 -13.86 -1.56 0.71
N TYR A 146 -14.78 -0.60 0.69
CA TYR A 146 -15.19 0.12 -0.51
C TYR A 146 -14.08 1.04 -1.08
N GLU A 147 -13.18 1.56 -0.24
CA GLU A 147 -12.02 2.32 -0.68
C GLU A 147 -10.97 1.41 -1.30
N ALA A 148 -10.77 0.22 -0.73
CA ALA A 148 -9.89 -0.81 -1.29
C ALA A 148 -10.38 -1.28 -2.68
N HIS A 149 -11.69 -1.40 -2.89
CA HIS A 149 -12.28 -1.72 -4.20
C HIS A 149 -11.97 -0.63 -5.24
N LEU A 150 -12.12 0.64 -4.85
CA LEU A 150 -11.83 1.79 -5.70
C LEU A 150 -10.33 1.88 -6.05
N GLU A 151 -9.46 1.73 -5.05
CA GLU A 151 -8.00 1.72 -5.22
C GLU A 151 -7.53 0.60 -6.13
N LEU A 152 -8.08 -0.61 -6.01
CA LEU A 152 -7.72 -1.71 -6.89
C LEU A 152 -8.08 -1.36 -8.34
N ALA A 153 -9.27 -0.84 -8.56
CA ALA A 153 -9.72 -0.48 -9.89
C ALA A 153 -8.86 0.63 -10.51
N SER A 154 -8.62 1.69 -9.75
CA SER A 154 -7.90 2.85 -10.23
C SER A 154 -6.40 2.59 -10.42
N SER A 155 -5.74 1.91 -9.47
CA SER A 155 -4.33 1.51 -9.60
C SER A 155 -4.11 0.58 -10.78
N THR A 156 -5.03 -0.35 -11.03
CA THR A 156 -4.97 -1.23 -12.21
C THR A 156 -5.01 -0.43 -13.52
N ALA A 157 -5.95 0.52 -13.64
CA ALA A 157 -6.07 1.36 -14.82
C ALA A 157 -4.85 2.29 -14.98
N ALA A 158 -4.33 2.83 -13.88
CA ALA A 158 -3.14 3.67 -13.86
C ALA A 158 -1.88 2.91 -14.28
N LEU A 159 -1.69 1.66 -13.82
CA LEU A 159 -0.60 0.79 -14.29
C LEU A 159 -0.73 0.47 -15.78
N GLN A 160 -1.95 0.24 -16.27
CA GLN A 160 -2.17 0.00 -17.70
C GLN A 160 -1.82 1.25 -18.52
N HIS A 161 -2.25 2.43 -18.06
CA HIS A 161 -1.90 3.71 -18.68
C HIS A 161 -0.38 3.93 -18.67
N PHE A 162 0.29 3.64 -17.56
CA PHE A 162 1.75 3.67 -17.46
C PHE A 162 2.40 2.75 -18.50
N SER A 163 1.95 1.50 -18.60
CA SER A 163 2.45 0.53 -19.58
C SER A 163 2.31 1.03 -21.02
N ASP A 164 1.16 1.62 -21.35
CA ASP A 164 0.85 2.13 -22.68
C ASP A 164 1.65 3.40 -23.05
N MET A 165 1.99 4.23 -22.05
CA MET A 165 2.73 5.48 -22.25
C MET A 165 4.24 5.30 -22.26
N PHE A 166 4.78 4.49 -21.35
CA PHE A 166 6.22 4.46 -21.07
C PHE A 166 6.94 3.25 -21.66
N LEU A 167 6.22 2.19 -22.02
CA LEU A 167 6.81 0.90 -22.39
C LEU A 167 6.45 0.50 -23.82
N SER A 168 7.33 -0.28 -24.45
CA SER A 168 7.08 -0.87 -25.76
C SER A 168 7.71 -2.27 -25.89
N GLY A 169 7.34 -2.99 -26.95
CA GLY A 169 7.89 -4.31 -27.27
C GLY A 169 7.73 -5.34 -26.14
N ASP A 170 8.75 -6.18 -25.95
CA ASP A 170 8.72 -7.26 -24.98
C ASP A 170 8.66 -6.77 -23.53
N VAL A 171 9.27 -5.62 -23.23
CA VAL A 171 9.22 -5.00 -21.90
C VAL A 171 7.77 -4.69 -21.53
N LYS A 172 7.00 -4.10 -22.45
CA LYS A 172 5.57 -3.84 -22.26
C LYS A 172 4.79 -5.14 -22.02
N ASN A 173 5.00 -6.15 -22.85
CA ASN A 173 4.27 -7.41 -22.76
C ASN A 173 4.44 -8.10 -21.40
N GLY A 174 5.67 -8.16 -20.88
CA GLY A 174 5.90 -8.73 -19.55
C GLY A 174 5.40 -7.82 -18.42
N PHE A 175 5.43 -6.49 -18.59
CA PHE A 175 4.83 -5.57 -17.63
C PHE A 175 3.30 -5.75 -17.56
N ASP A 176 2.63 -5.86 -18.71
CA ASP A 176 1.19 -6.14 -18.78
C ASP A 176 0.83 -7.47 -18.09
N GLN A 177 1.69 -8.49 -18.20
CA GLN A 177 1.53 -9.74 -17.46
C GLN A 177 1.66 -9.54 -15.95
N LEU A 178 2.61 -8.72 -15.48
CA LEU A 178 2.74 -8.37 -14.07
C LEU A 178 1.52 -7.62 -13.54
N ILE A 179 0.89 -6.75 -14.35
CA ILE A 179 -0.38 -6.11 -13.98
C ILE A 179 -1.46 -7.18 -13.73
N GLN A 180 -1.55 -8.21 -14.57
CA GLN A 180 -2.52 -9.30 -14.35
C GLN A 180 -2.24 -10.07 -13.05
N GLU A 181 -0.96 -10.31 -12.73
CA GLU A 181 -0.56 -10.94 -11.47
C GLU A 181 -0.89 -10.07 -10.26
N TYR A 182 -0.64 -8.75 -10.34
CA TYR A 182 -1.02 -7.76 -9.33
C TYR A 182 -2.53 -7.75 -9.09
N VAL A 183 -3.33 -7.72 -10.17
CA VAL A 183 -4.79 -7.77 -10.07
C VAL A 183 -5.25 -9.07 -9.44
N ARG A 184 -4.66 -10.21 -9.84
CA ARG A 184 -4.99 -11.53 -9.30
C ARG A 184 -4.68 -11.61 -7.79
N HIS A 185 -3.52 -11.12 -7.37
CA HIS A 185 -3.13 -11.05 -5.97
C HIS A 185 -4.11 -10.18 -5.17
N ASN A 186 -4.28 -8.93 -5.59
CA ASN A 186 -5.03 -7.95 -4.81
C ASN A 186 -6.54 -8.15 -4.87
N SER A 187 -7.08 -8.75 -5.94
CA SER A 187 -8.49 -9.14 -5.97
C SER A 187 -8.83 -10.10 -4.83
N LYS A 188 -8.00 -11.12 -4.57
CA LYS A 188 -8.23 -12.05 -3.46
C LYS A 188 -8.25 -11.32 -2.11
N LYS A 189 -7.37 -10.32 -1.96
CA LYS A 189 -7.21 -9.50 -0.76
C LYS A 189 -8.44 -8.62 -0.53
N VAL A 190 -8.84 -7.81 -1.52
CA VAL A 190 -9.93 -6.84 -1.37
C VAL A 190 -11.32 -7.49 -1.27
N MET A 191 -11.52 -8.69 -1.83
CA MET A 191 -12.82 -9.37 -1.82
C MET A 191 -13.31 -9.74 -0.42
N ASN A 192 -12.39 -9.99 0.51
CA ASN A 192 -12.72 -10.37 1.89
C ASN A 192 -12.20 -9.35 2.91
N TYR A 193 -11.74 -8.19 2.44
CA TYR A 193 -11.14 -7.17 3.28
C TYR A 193 -12.21 -6.34 3.99
N GLN A 194 -11.98 -6.06 5.27
CA GLN A 194 -12.73 -5.10 6.08
C GLN A 194 -11.76 -4.36 6.99
N SER A 195 -11.96 -3.06 7.16
CA SER A 195 -11.22 -2.30 8.16
C SER A 195 -11.58 -2.75 9.58
N VAL A 196 -10.71 -2.44 10.55
CA VAL A 196 -11.01 -2.70 11.98
C VAL A 196 -12.33 -2.02 12.39
N GLU A 197 -12.58 -0.86 11.81
CA GLU A 197 -13.78 -0.09 12.10
C GLU A 197 -15.05 -0.72 11.48
N GLU A 198 -14.99 -1.20 10.25
CA GLU A 198 -16.11 -1.93 9.64
C GLU A 198 -16.44 -3.19 10.43
N ILE A 199 -15.42 -3.93 10.88
CA ILE A 199 -15.58 -5.08 11.76
C ILE A 199 -16.26 -4.66 13.08
N PHE A 200 -15.80 -3.56 13.68
CA PHE A 200 -16.39 -3.04 14.91
C PHE A 200 -17.86 -2.62 14.72
N TYR A 201 -18.19 -1.92 13.64
CA TYR A 201 -19.56 -1.53 13.31
C TYR A 201 -20.46 -2.75 13.10
N ALA A 202 -20.00 -3.74 12.34
CA ALA A 202 -20.75 -4.97 12.09
C ALA A 202 -20.96 -5.80 13.37
N ALA A 203 -19.96 -5.88 14.25
CA ALA A 203 -20.08 -6.55 15.54
C ALA A 203 -21.04 -5.81 16.47
N ARG A 204 -20.87 -4.48 16.61
CA ARG A 204 -21.69 -3.65 17.50
C ARG A 204 -23.14 -3.59 17.06
N ALA A 205 -23.42 -3.57 15.75
CA ALA A 205 -24.78 -3.51 15.24
C ALA A 205 -25.64 -4.74 15.58
N LYS A 206 -25.02 -5.84 16.04
CA LYS A 206 -25.69 -7.07 16.53
C LYS A 206 -26.00 -7.03 18.02
N LEU A 207 -25.47 -6.06 18.76
CA LEU A 207 -25.69 -5.94 20.19
C LEU A 207 -27.02 -5.25 20.49
N ASN A 208 -27.60 -5.56 21.65
CA ASN A 208 -28.77 -4.87 22.15
C ASN A 208 -28.44 -3.39 22.45
N PRO A 209 -29.45 -2.49 22.44
CA PRO A 209 -29.26 -1.07 22.70
C PRO A 209 -28.51 -0.83 24.02
N LEU A 210 -27.59 0.12 24.00
CA LEU A 210 -26.84 0.52 25.20
C LEU A 210 -27.79 1.08 26.26
N ASN A 211 -27.68 0.60 27.50
CA ASN A 211 -28.24 1.27 28.68
C ASN A 211 -27.35 2.47 29.08
N ALA A 212 -27.09 3.38 28.14
CA ALA A 212 -26.27 4.56 28.35
C ALA A 212 -26.98 5.80 27.81
N THR A 213 -26.93 6.90 28.56
CA THR A 213 -27.41 8.20 28.09
C THR A 213 -26.40 8.77 27.11
N LEU A 214 -26.80 8.88 25.84
CA LEU A 214 -25.97 9.46 24.76
C LEU A 214 -26.41 10.89 24.46
N THR A 215 -25.47 11.72 24.01
CA THR A 215 -25.82 13.01 23.42
C THR A 215 -26.55 12.80 22.08
N TYR A 216 -27.19 13.86 21.57
CA TYR A 216 -27.84 13.82 20.25
C TYR A 216 -26.86 13.41 19.13
N GLN A 217 -25.65 14.01 19.12
CA GLN A 217 -24.62 13.69 18.14
C GLN A 217 -24.16 12.22 18.24
N GLN A 218 -23.92 11.74 19.46
CA GLN A 218 -23.53 10.35 19.69
C GLN A 218 -24.62 9.37 19.24
N THR A 219 -25.88 9.70 19.51
CA THR A 219 -27.03 8.88 19.09
C THR A 219 -27.13 8.79 17.57
N ARG A 220 -26.98 9.91 16.86
CA ARG A 220 -26.99 9.94 15.39
C ARG A 220 -25.82 9.18 14.79
N HIS A 221 -24.61 9.43 15.29
CA HIS A 221 -23.42 8.72 14.82
C HIS A 221 -23.56 7.20 15.04
N LEU A 222 -24.05 6.78 16.22
CA LEU A 222 -24.31 5.39 16.54
C LEU A 222 -25.35 4.77 15.60
N SER A 223 -26.47 5.46 15.35
CA SER A 223 -27.52 5.00 14.44
C SER A 223 -26.99 4.80 13.02
N MET A 224 -26.33 5.81 12.47
CA MET A 224 -25.70 5.79 11.15
C MET A 224 -24.68 4.65 11.01
N SER A 225 -23.71 4.56 11.92
CA SER A 225 -22.66 3.53 11.84
C SER A 225 -23.19 2.12 12.11
N ASN A 226 -24.27 1.95 12.88
CA ASN A 226 -24.95 0.66 13.01
C ASN A 226 -25.69 0.27 11.73
N LYS A 227 -26.24 1.23 10.97
CA LYS A 227 -26.85 0.95 9.66
C LYS A 227 -25.79 0.51 8.66
N LEU A 228 -24.66 1.21 8.58
CA LEU A 228 -23.49 0.79 7.80
C LEU A 228 -23.03 -0.62 8.16
N GLY A 229 -22.89 -0.92 9.46
CA GLY A 229 -22.49 -2.26 9.93
C GLY A 229 -23.50 -3.38 9.64
N LYS A 230 -24.75 -3.06 9.29
CA LYS A 230 -25.78 -4.04 8.88
C LYS A 230 -25.81 -4.27 7.38
N THR A 231 -25.19 -3.41 6.59
CA THR A 231 -25.15 -3.57 5.13
C THR A 231 -24.29 -4.78 4.79
N VAL A 232 -24.84 -5.70 4.01
CA VAL A 232 -24.14 -6.89 3.52
C VAL A 232 -23.89 -6.75 2.02
N TYR A 233 -22.64 -6.96 1.61
CA TYR A 233 -22.23 -6.96 0.21
C TYR A 233 -21.93 -8.40 -0.22
N THR A 234 -22.56 -8.83 -1.31
CA THR A 234 -22.27 -10.12 -1.94
C THR A 234 -21.00 -10.01 -2.79
N HIS A 235 -20.33 -11.14 -3.02
CA HIS A 235 -19.15 -11.18 -3.89
C HIS A 235 -19.46 -10.68 -5.31
N ASP A 236 -20.66 -10.91 -5.83
CA ASP A 236 -21.02 -10.45 -7.18
C ASP A 236 -21.23 -8.94 -7.25
N GLU A 237 -21.81 -8.33 -6.21
CA GLU A 237 -21.91 -6.86 -6.11
C GLU A 237 -20.54 -6.21 -6.01
N ILE A 238 -19.63 -6.78 -5.20
CA ILE A 238 -18.25 -6.28 -5.08
C ILE A 238 -17.52 -6.39 -6.44
N LYS A 239 -17.60 -7.54 -7.11
CA LYS A 239 -17.01 -7.70 -8.44
C LYS A 239 -17.58 -6.70 -9.45
N SER A 240 -18.90 -6.48 -9.41
CA SER A 240 -19.57 -5.54 -10.30
C SER A 240 -19.09 -4.11 -10.06
N VAL A 241 -18.97 -3.67 -8.80
CA VAL A 241 -18.55 -2.29 -8.53
C VAL A 241 -17.08 -2.06 -8.90
N ILE A 242 -16.19 -3.03 -8.62
CA ILE A 242 -14.79 -2.98 -9.06
C ILE A 242 -14.71 -2.87 -10.59
N LYS A 243 -15.48 -3.69 -11.30
CA LYS A 243 -15.50 -3.67 -12.77
C LYS A 243 -15.97 -2.32 -13.31
N ASN A 244 -17.04 -1.75 -12.73
CA ASN A 244 -17.55 -0.45 -13.15
C ASN A 244 -16.49 0.65 -12.95
N TYR A 245 -15.81 0.67 -11.80
CA TYR A 245 -14.71 1.60 -11.58
C TYR A 245 -13.58 1.39 -12.60
N GLN A 246 -13.20 0.15 -12.89
CA GLN A 246 -12.17 -0.14 -13.89
C GLN A 246 -12.54 0.37 -15.27
N GLU A 247 -13.81 0.27 -15.66
CA GLU A 247 -14.31 0.82 -16.92
C GLU A 247 -14.21 2.34 -16.93
N MET A 248 -14.64 3.03 -15.86
CA MET A 248 -14.53 4.48 -15.74
C MET A 248 -13.08 4.98 -15.80
N PHE A 249 -12.17 4.37 -15.01
CA PHE A 249 -10.76 4.82 -14.97
C PHE A 249 -10.01 4.58 -16.28
N LYS A 250 -10.41 3.59 -17.10
CA LYS A 250 -9.84 3.37 -18.44
C LYS A 250 -10.17 4.48 -19.43
N GLU A 251 -11.19 5.28 -19.18
CA GLU A 251 -11.60 6.38 -20.06
C GLU A 251 -10.71 7.61 -19.91
N ILE A 252 -9.88 7.67 -18.86
CA ILE A 252 -9.03 8.83 -18.57
C ILE A 252 -7.90 8.93 -19.61
N LYS A 253 -7.90 10.01 -20.39
CA LYS A 253 -6.85 10.33 -21.37
C LYS A 253 -6.22 11.71 -21.15
N ASN A 254 -6.86 12.56 -20.34
CA ASN A 254 -6.46 13.92 -20.03
C ASN A 254 -7.04 14.37 -18.68
N GLU A 255 -6.63 15.55 -18.20
CA GLU A 255 -7.06 16.09 -16.90
C GLU A 255 -8.57 16.38 -16.81
N ALA A 256 -9.23 16.73 -17.92
CA ALA A 256 -10.68 16.98 -17.92
C ALA A 256 -11.45 15.66 -17.72
N ASP A 257 -10.99 14.57 -18.34
CA ASP A 257 -11.56 13.23 -18.13
C ASP A 257 -11.38 12.79 -16.67
N LEU A 258 -10.21 13.05 -16.07
CA LEU A 258 -9.92 12.70 -14.68
C LEU A 258 -10.96 13.30 -13.72
N PHE A 259 -11.25 14.60 -13.83
CA PHE A 259 -12.23 15.25 -12.96
C PHE A 259 -13.62 14.60 -13.08
N ALA A 260 -14.08 14.35 -14.31
CA ALA A 260 -15.38 13.73 -14.56
C ALA A 260 -15.44 12.29 -14.02
N VAL A 261 -14.40 11.50 -14.22
CA VAL A 261 -14.31 10.13 -13.72
C VAL A 261 -14.30 10.09 -12.19
N LEU A 262 -13.54 10.97 -11.53
CA LEU A 262 -13.52 11.04 -10.06
C LEU A 262 -14.90 11.40 -9.48
N LEU A 263 -15.63 12.31 -10.13
CA LEU A 263 -16.98 12.65 -9.72
C LEU A 263 -17.93 11.44 -9.82
N ASN A 264 -17.92 10.75 -10.96
CA ASN A 264 -18.75 9.56 -11.19
C ASN A 264 -18.39 8.42 -10.23
N ALA A 265 -17.10 8.19 -10.00
CA ALA A 265 -16.62 7.17 -9.07
C ALA A 265 -17.07 7.47 -7.63
N LYS A 266 -17.07 8.75 -7.23
CA LYS A 266 -17.59 9.19 -5.92
C LYS A 266 -19.09 8.94 -5.79
N GLU A 267 -19.89 9.27 -6.81
CA GLU A 267 -21.32 8.99 -6.81
C GLU A 267 -21.59 7.49 -6.67
N GLN A 268 -20.93 6.66 -7.48
CA GLN A 268 -21.07 5.21 -7.42
C GLN A 268 -20.60 4.61 -6.09
N LEU A 269 -19.53 5.14 -5.48
CA LEU A 269 -19.10 4.75 -4.13
C LEU A 269 -20.18 5.06 -3.09
N LEU A 270 -20.77 6.26 -3.14
CA LEU A 270 -21.81 6.64 -2.19
C LEU A 270 -23.08 5.77 -2.36
N GLU A 271 -23.50 5.51 -3.59
CA GLU A 271 -24.62 4.60 -3.88
C GLU A 271 -24.35 3.18 -3.37
N PHE A 272 -23.16 2.65 -3.64
CA PHE A 272 -22.75 1.32 -3.20
C PHE A 272 -22.77 1.22 -1.67
N VAL A 273 -22.10 2.14 -0.99
CA VAL A 273 -21.96 2.11 0.48
C VAL A 273 -23.31 2.31 1.18
N THR A 274 -24.18 3.15 0.63
CA THR A 274 -25.48 3.48 1.26
C THR A 274 -26.64 2.59 0.82
N LYS A 275 -26.43 1.56 -0.01
CA LYS A 275 -27.49 0.68 -0.54
C LYS A 275 -28.42 0.08 0.53
N GLY A 276 -27.92 -0.13 1.75
CA GLY A 276 -28.69 -0.69 2.87
C GLY A 276 -29.55 0.33 3.63
N ILE A 277 -29.53 1.61 3.21
CA ILE A 277 -30.17 2.73 3.89
C ILE A 277 -31.15 3.40 2.91
N SER A 278 -32.43 3.47 3.29
CA SER A 278 -33.45 4.13 2.47
C SER A 278 -33.11 5.62 2.27
N PRO A 279 -33.30 6.20 1.07
CA PRO A 279 -33.17 7.64 0.86
C PRO A 279 -34.10 8.50 1.73
N MET A 280 -35.20 7.92 2.25
CA MET A 280 -36.12 8.58 3.17
C MET A 280 -35.70 8.45 4.65
N ASP A 281 -34.63 7.70 4.92
CA ASP A 281 -34.11 7.53 6.27
C ASP A 281 -33.42 8.82 6.75
N PRO A 282 -33.69 9.30 7.99
CA PRO A 282 -33.08 10.52 8.52
C PRO A 282 -31.55 10.48 8.64
N ASP A 283 -30.93 9.30 8.60
CA ASP A 283 -29.48 9.14 8.59
C ASP A 283 -28.89 9.01 7.18
N TYR A 284 -29.69 9.00 6.11
CA TYR A 284 -29.19 8.79 4.74
C TYR A 284 -28.17 9.86 4.33
N GLN A 285 -28.53 11.14 4.42
CA GLN A 285 -27.62 12.23 4.06
C GLN A 285 -26.40 12.28 4.98
N LEU A 286 -26.61 12.06 6.29
CA LEU A 286 -25.50 11.99 7.26
C LEU A 286 -24.51 10.89 6.90
N THR A 287 -25.01 9.74 6.44
CA THR A 287 -24.17 8.62 6.00
C THR A 287 -23.36 9.02 4.77
N LYS A 288 -23.98 9.68 3.78
CA LYS A 288 -23.26 10.16 2.59
C LYS A 288 -22.16 11.16 2.93
N ASP A 289 -22.43 12.10 3.85
CA ASP A 289 -21.46 13.09 4.28
C ASP A 289 -20.29 12.43 5.01
N PHE A 290 -20.59 11.49 5.92
CA PHE A 290 -19.58 10.71 6.65
C PHE A 290 -18.69 9.89 5.73
N VAL A 291 -19.27 9.18 4.77
CA VAL A 291 -18.50 8.38 3.78
C VAL A 291 -17.67 9.29 2.88
N THR A 292 -18.20 10.47 2.50
CA THR A 292 -17.46 11.48 1.73
C THR A 292 -16.23 11.99 2.47
N GLU A 293 -16.38 12.35 3.75
CA GLU A 293 -15.27 12.84 4.56
C GLU A 293 -14.20 11.76 4.73
N ARG A 294 -14.63 10.52 5.02
CA ARG A 294 -13.74 9.36 5.19
C ARG A 294 -12.94 9.02 3.93
N SER A 295 -13.61 9.03 2.78
CA SER A 295 -13.00 8.64 1.50
C SER A 295 -12.16 9.74 0.86
N ASN A 296 -12.13 10.95 1.44
CA ASN A 296 -11.48 12.12 0.85
C ASN A 296 -9.98 11.91 0.58
N ASP A 297 -9.26 11.29 1.52
CA ASP A 297 -7.82 11.05 1.36
C ASP A 297 -7.54 9.98 0.29
N THR A 298 -8.45 9.02 0.13
CA THR A 298 -8.41 8.05 -0.97
C THR A 298 -8.60 8.74 -2.31
N PHE A 299 -9.62 9.59 -2.47
CA PHE A 299 -9.82 10.34 -3.71
C PHE A 299 -8.65 11.27 -4.04
N LYS A 300 -8.08 11.96 -3.04
CA LYS A 300 -6.88 12.79 -3.23
C LYS A 300 -5.67 11.99 -3.67
N ARG A 301 -5.45 10.81 -3.08
CA ARG A 301 -4.34 9.93 -3.48
C ARG A 301 -4.51 9.48 -4.94
N ILE A 302 -5.71 9.05 -5.30
CA ILE A 302 -6.06 8.67 -6.68
C ILE A 302 -5.84 9.84 -7.64
N GLU A 303 -6.39 11.00 -7.32
CA GLU A 303 -6.23 12.22 -8.10
C GLU A 303 -4.75 12.56 -8.29
N ASN A 304 -3.95 12.52 -7.22
CA ASN A 304 -2.54 12.87 -7.26
C ASN A 304 -1.73 12.00 -8.22
N TYR A 305 -1.85 10.66 -8.14
CA TYR A 305 -1.04 9.82 -9.03
C TYR A 305 -1.51 9.89 -10.48
N TRP A 306 -2.80 10.13 -10.74
CA TRP A 306 -3.29 10.38 -12.09
C TRP A 306 -2.79 11.71 -12.64
N HIS A 307 -2.74 12.78 -11.83
CA HIS A 307 -2.13 14.05 -12.25
C HIS A 307 -0.65 13.88 -12.61
N ILE A 308 0.10 13.08 -11.85
CA ILE A 308 1.50 12.80 -12.17
C ILE A 308 1.57 12.06 -13.52
N LEU A 309 0.75 11.03 -13.74
CA LEU A 309 0.73 10.27 -15.00
C LEU A 309 0.35 11.13 -16.22
N LEU A 310 -0.62 12.03 -16.07
CA LEU A 310 -1.16 12.80 -17.19
C LEU A 310 -0.30 14.01 -17.58
N LYS A 311 0.54 14.51 -16.68
CA LYS A 311 1.45 15.63 -16.94
C LYS A 311 2.69 15.25 -17.73
N GLU A 312 3.00 13.97 -17.83
CA GLU A 312 4.17 13.43 -18.54
C GLU A 312 3.92 13.26 -20.05
N LYS A 313 3.24 14.22 -20.69
CA LYS A 313 3.08 14.30 -22.16
C LYS A 313 4.09 15.23 -22.81
#